data_AF-A0A970WL30-F1
#
_entry.id   AF-A0A970WL30-F1
#
_cell.length_a   1.000
_cell.length_b   1.000
_cell.length_c   1.000
_cell.angle_alpha   90.00
_cell.angle_beta   90.00
_cell.angle_gamma   90.00
#
_symmetry.space_group_name_H-M   'P 1'
#
loop_
_entity.id
_entity.type
_entity.pdbx_description
1 polymer ?
#
loop_
_entity_poly.entity_id
_entity_poly.type
_entity_poly.pdbx_seq_one_letter_code
_entity_poly.pdbx_strand_id
1 'polypeptide(L)' 'MNIPGRVRNGVVVPEGGASLPEGAAVVVVYPAAPPQPQSPQPKPVQFPLVRSAQPGSVDLTNDRIAEILGE' A
#
# COMPACT_ATOMS: atom_id res chain seq x y z
N MET A 1 -3.52 -28.63 22.28
CA MET A 1 -4.50 -27.55 22.54
C MET A 1 -4.20 -26.41 21.60
N ASN A 2 -5.22 -25.73 21.04
CA ASN A 2 -5.01 -24.57 20.17
C ASN A 2 -5.44 -23.31 20.93
N ILE A 3 -4.48 -22.44 21.27
CA ILE A 3 -4.74 -21.22 22.04
C ILE A 3 -4.53 -20.03 21.10
N PRO A 4 -5.55 -19.20 20.86
CA PRO A 4 -5.37 -17.99 20.07
C PRO A 4 -4.40 -17.05 20.80
N GLY A 5 -3.58 -16.34 20.04
CA GLY A 5 -2.61 -15.40 20.56
C GLY A 5 -2.29 -14.31 19.56
N ARG A 6 -1.75 -13.20 20.06
CA ARG A 6 -1.28 -12.10 19.21
C ARG A 6 0.21 -11.87 19.40
N VAL A 7 0.88 -11.50 18.32
CA VAL A 7 2.25 -11.03 18.38
C VAL A 7 2.27 -9.60 18.92
N ARG A 8 3.00 -9.37 20.01
CA ARG A 8 3.31 -8.04 20.55
C ARG A 8 4.82 -7.95 20.77
N ASN A 9 5.48 -6.99 20.15
CA ASN A 9 6.93 -6.82 20.25
C ASN A 9 7.74 -8.10 19.97
N GLY A 10 7.30 -8.90 18.99
CA GLY A 10 7.95 -10.16 18.62
C GLY A 10 7.64 -11.36 19.54
N VAL A 11 6.84 -11.19 20.58
CA VAL A 11 6.42 -12.27 21.49
C VAL A 11 4.95 -12.65 21.23
N VAL A 12 4.64 -13.95 21.15
CA VAL A 12 3.26 -14.43 21.07
C VAL A 12 2.64 -14.41 22.46
N VAL A 13 1.61 -13.59 22.65
CA VAL A 13 0.86 -13.47 23.89
C VAL A 13 -0.46 -14.21 23.76
N PRO A 14 -0.72 -15.26 24.58
CA PRO A 14 -2.00 -15.96 24.59
C PRO A 14 -3.17 -15.03 24.92
N GLU A 15 -4.29 -15.15 24.22
CA GLU A 15 -5.53 -14.46 24.55
C GLU A 15 -6.32 -15.22 25.64
N GLY A 16 -7.21 -14.52 26.35
CA GLY A 16 -8.14 -15.16 27.30
C GLY A 16 -7.54 -15.61 28.63
N GLY A 17 -6.34 -15.16 28.99
CA GLY A 17 -5.72 -15.45 30.29
C GLY A 17 -5.19 -16.87 30.43
N ALA A 18 -5.02 -17.60 29.32
CA ALA A 18 -4.39 -18.91 29.33
C ALA A 18 -2.91 -18.77 29.74
N SER A 19 -2.56 -19.29 30.92
CA SER A 19 -1.17 -19.43 31.35
C SER A 19 -0.69 -20.83 30.99
N LEU A 20 0.44 -20.90 30.31
CA LEU A 20 1.16 -22.14 30.09
C LEU A 20 2.21 -22.28 31.19
N PRO A 21 2.48 -23.50 31.67
CA PRO A 21 3.53 -23.71 32.67
C PRO A 21 4.89 -23.30 32.11
N GLU A 22 5.76 -22.82 32.99
CA GLU A 22 7.12 -22.44 32.62
C GLU A 22 7.85 -23.64 31.98
N GLY A 23 8.57 -23.39 30.89
CA GLY A 23 9.30 -24.43 30.14
C GLY A 23 8.43 -25.30 29.23
N ALA A 24 7.13 -25.04 29.09
CA ALA A 24 6.27 -25.77 28.16
C ALA A 24 6.75 -25.60 26.70
N ALA A 25 6.96 -26.71 26.01
CA ALA A 25 7.24 -26.70 24.57
C ALA A 25 5.97 -26.35 23.78
N VAL A 26 6.06 -25.37 22.89
CA VAL A 26 4.95 -24.90 22.06
C VAL A 26 5.36 -24.76 20.60
N VAL A 27 4.40 -24.90 19.70
CA VAL A 27 4.57 -24.64 18.25
C VAL A 27 3.68 -23.47 17.87
N VAL A 28 4.26 -22.45 17.24
CA VAL A 28 3.52 -21.29 16.73
C VAL A 28 3.15 -21.54 15.28
N VAL A 29 1.84 -21.56 15.00
CA VAL A 29 1.32 -21.67 13.64
C VAL A 29 0.78 -20.32 13.22
N TYR A 30 1.46 -19.66 12.27
CA TYR A 30 1.02 -18.42 11.65
C TYR A 30 0.75 -18.68 10.17
N PRO A 31 -0.52 -18.64 9.70
CA PRO A 31 -0.81 -18.73 8.28
C PRO A 31 -0.30 -17.45 7.61
N ALA A 32 0.69 -17.57 6.74
CA ALA A 32 1.07 -16.46 5.88
C ALA A 32 -0.17 -16.05 5.06
N ALA A 33 -0.54 -14.77 5.12
CA ALA A 33 -1.61 -14.27 4.28
C ALA A 33 -1.27 -14.58 2.81
N PRO A 34 -2.25 -15.04 2.00
CA PRO A 34 -2.02 -15.16 0.57
C PRO A 34 -1.53 -13.81 0.03
N PRO A 35 -0.61 -13.82 -0.94
CA PRO A 35 -0.12 -12.58 -1.52
C PRO A 35 -1.31 -11.74 -1.95
N GLN A 36 -1.38 -10.53 -1.42
CA GLN A 36 -2.42 -9.58 -1.79
C GLN A 36 -2.32 -9.36 -3.31
N PRO A 37 -3.43 -9.38 -4.05
CA PRO A 37 -3.40 -9.08 -5.48
C PRO A 37 -2.69 -7.74 -5.64
N GLN A 38 -1.59 -7.74 -6.41
CA GLN A 38 -0.91 -6.50 -6.72
C GLN A 38 -1.94 -5.57 -7.37
N SER A 39 -2.12 -4.39 -6.79
CA SER A 39 -2.90 -3.34 -7.43
C SER A 39 -2.36 -3.16 -8.85
N PRO A 40 -3.23 -3.08 -9.88
CA PRO A 40 -2.78 -2.91 -11.25
C PRO A 40 -1.79 -1.75 -11.31
N GLN A 41 -0.62 -1.97 -11.92
CA GLN A 41 0.32 -0.88 -12.15
C GLN A 41 -0.42 0.25 -12.92
N PRO A 42 -0.30 1.52 -12.49
CA PRO A 42 -0.91 2.62 -13.20
C PRO A 42 -0.36 2.64 -14.63
N LYS A 43 -1.25 2.58 -15.62
CA LYS A 43 -0.88 2.65 -17.03
C LYS A 43 -0.41 4.07 -17.35
N PRO A 44 0.72 4.25 -18.07
CA PRO A 44 1.13 5.57 -18.54
C PRO A 44 0.03 6.20 -19.39
N VAL A 45 -0.35 7.44 -19.07
CA VAL A 45 -1.30 8.22 -19.88
C VAL A 45 -0.59 8.71 -21.14
N GLN A 46 -1.19 8.50 -22.31
CA GLN A 46 -0.74 9.14 -23.54
C GLN A 46 -1.46 10.47 -23.71
N PHE A 47 -0.71 11.57 -23.65
CA PHE A 47 -1.24 12.88 -24.00
C PHE A 47 -1.34 13.01 -25.52
N PRO A 48 -2.45 13.58 -26.05
CA PRO A 48 -2.56 13.83 -27.48
C PRO A 48 -1.53 14.87 -27.90
N LEU A 49 -0.57 14.46 -28.73
CA LEU A 49 0.35 15.38 -29.38
C LEU A 49 -0.35 15.99 -30.60
N VAL A 50 -0.84 17.22 -30.46
CA VAL A 50 -1.48 17.94 -31.58
C VAL A 50 -0.37 18.47 -32.50
N ARG A 51 -0.22 17.86 -33.68
CA ARG A 51 0.68 18.36 -34.72
C ARG A 51 0.00 19.51 -35.46
N SER A 52 0.52 20.73 -35.31
CA SER A 52 0.04 21.92 -36.00
C SER A 52 1.20 22.64 -36.68
N ALA A 53 0.96 23.18 -37.88
CA ALA A 53 1.88 24.10 -38.54
C ALA A 53 1.74 25.56 -38.05
N GLN A 54 0.71 25.81 -37.23
CA GLN A 54 0.43 27.11 -36.62
C GLN A 54 0.78 27.04 -35.13
N PRO A 55 1.60 27.96 -34.62
CA PRO A 55 1.83 28.12 -33.19
C PRO A 55 0.50 28.30 -32.44
N GLY A 56 0.43 27.78 -31.21
CA GLY A 56 -0.71 28.04 -30.34
C GLY A 56 -0.90 29.55 -30.11
N SER A 57 -2.15 29.98 -30.00
CA SER A 57 -2.49 31.40 -29.80
C SER A 57 -2.37 31.86 -28.34
N VAL A 58 -2.05 30.94 -27.42
CA VAL A 58 -1.95 31.19 -25.99
C VAL A 58 -0.49 31.07 -25.57
N ASP A 59 0.02 32.12 -24.94
CA ASP A 59 1.32 32.09 -24.30
C ASP A 59 1.21 31.36 -22.95
N LEU A 60 1.89 30.23 -22.82
CA LEU A 60 1.83 29.37 -21.64
C LEU A 60 2.94 29.78 -20.68
N THR A 61 2.71 30.89 -19.97
CA THR A 61 3.58 31.32 -18.87
C THR A 61 3.43 30.39 -17.66
N ASN A 62 4.40 30.43 -16.73
CA ASN A 62 4.36 29.61 -15.52
C ASN A 62 3.06 29.83 -14.72
N ASP A 63 2.63 31.08 -14.56
CA ASP A 63 1.40 31.42 -13.83
C ASP A 63 0.15 30.83 -14.50
N ARG A 64 0.11 30.85 -15.84
CA ARG A 64 -1.02 30.31 -16.60
C ARG A 64 -1.08 28.78 -16.55
N ILE A 65 0.07 28.13 -16.47
CA ILE A 65 0.17 26.67 -16.30
C ILE A 65 -0.33 26.28 -14.91
N ALA A 66 0.07 27.01 -13.86
CA ALA A 66 -0.38 26.76 -12.49
C ALA A 66 -1.91 26.84 -12.36
N GLU A 67 -2.54 27.86 -12.97
CA GLU A 67 -4.00 28.00 -13.03
C GLU A 67 -4.69 26.81 -13.73
N ILE A 68 -4.11 26.29 -14.82
CA ILE A 68 -4.66 25.13 -15.56
C ILE A 68 -4.54 23.84 -14.74
N LEU A 69 -3.46 23.69 -13.96
CA LEU A 69 -3.19 22.50 -13.16
C LEU A 69 -3.85 22.55 -11.77
N GLY A 70 -4.38 23.72 -11.36
CA GLY A 70 -4.94 23.92 -10.02
C GLY A 70 -3.89 23.93 -8.92
N GLU A 71 -2.66 24.31 -9.27
CA GLU A 71 -1.49 24.44 -8.37
C GLU A 71 -1.26 25.89 -7.94
#